data_AF-A0A916ZHZ8-F1
#
_entry.id   AF-A0A916ZHZ8-F1
#
_cell.length_a   1.000
_cell.length_b   1.000
_cell.length_c   1.000
_cell.angle_alpha   90.00
_cell.angle_beta   90.00
_cell.angle_gamma   90.00
#
_symmetry.space_group_name_H-M   'P 1'
#
loop_
_entity.id
_entity.type
_entity.pdbx_description
1 polymer ?
#
loop_
_entity_poly.entity_id
_entity_poly.type
_entity_poly.pdbx_seq_one_letter_code
_entity_poly.pdbx_strand_id
1 'polypeptide(L)'
;MVDPCGDVPVLGGFELAVERHIAASPEVVWRAMTEHLPEWWCPQPWRTEVHAIEWRAGGVFHMTMHGPDGETAGGPAGVLLEVRPGGGWCLPMRSGRDGCRRGLSW
;
A
#
# COMPACT_ATOMS: atom_id res chain seq x y z
N MET A 1 -8.16 19.99 26.09
CA MET A 1 -8.13 20.14 24.63
C MET A 1 -7.15 19.10 24.15
N VAL A 2 -7.66 17.89 23.90
CA VAL A 2 -6.89 16.74 23.40
C VAL A 2 -6.91 16.83 21.88
N ASP A 3 -5.77 16.62 21.24
CA ASP A 3 -5.73 16.43 19.80
C ASP A 3 -6.66 15.26 19.42
N PRO A 4 -7.62 15.46 18.49
CA PRO A 4 -8.60 14.44 18.13
C PRO A 4 -8.01 13.26 17.33
N CYS A 5 -6.71 13.29 17.04
CA CYS A 5 -6.05 12.37 16.10
C CYS A 5 -5.43 11.13 16.76
N GLY A 6 -5.12 11.16 18.07
CA GLY A 6 -4.60 10.00 18.79
C GLY A 6 -3.22 9.56 18.31
N ASP A 7 -2.20 9.80 19.13
CA ASP A 7 -0.86 9.24 18.90
C ASP A 7 -0.94 7.72 18.72
N VAL A 8 -0.72 7.24 17.50
CA VAL A 8 -0.50 5.81 17.24
C VAL A 8 0.85 5.48 17.90
N PRO A 9 0.90 4.65 18.96
CA PRO A 9 2.16 4.31 19.58
C PRO A 9 2.95 3.45 18.60
N VAL A 10 4.03 4.02 18.07
CA VAL A 10 5.01 3.33 17.22
C VAL A 10 5.75 2.31 18.10
N LEU A 11 5.27 1.07 18.14
CA LEU A 11 5.78 0.01 19.02
C LEU A 11 6.98 -0.69 18.35
N GLY A 12 8.09 0.03 18.22
CA GLY A 12 9.38 -0.50 17.74
C GLY A 12 10.10 0.46 16.79
N GLY A 13 11.44 0.52 16.90
CA GLY A 13 12.27 1.49 16.15
C GLY A 13 12.38 1.27 14.63
N PHE A 14 11.54 0.43 14.03
CA PHE A 14 11.55 0.11 12.59
C PHE A 14 10.21 0.36 11.89
N GLU A 15 9.26 0.97 12.58
CA GLU A 15 7.96 1.33 12.01
C GLU A 15 8.00 2.78 11.49
N LEU A 16 7.50 2.96 10.26
CA LEU A 16 7.36 4.25 9.60
C LEU A 16 5.89 4.46 9.25
N ALA A 17 5.32 5.57 9.70
CA ALA A 17 3.94 5.97 9.39
C ALA A 17 3.93 7.25 8.55
N VAL A 18 2.97 7.34 7.63
CA VAL A 18 2.73 8.53 6.79
C VAL A 18 1.24 8.83 6.82
N GLU A 19 0.88 10.07 7.13
CA GLU A 19 -0.49 10.58 7.08
C GLU A 19 -0.59 11.67 6.00
N ARG A 20 -1.71 11.68 5.27
CA ARG A 20 -1.99 12.73 4.29
C ARG A 20 -3.48 12.97 4.11
N HIS A 21 -3.85 14.25 4.04
CA HIS A 21 -5.18 14.67 3.63
C HIS A 21 -5.27 14.75 2.11
N ILE A 22 -6.28 14.10 1.55
CA ILE A 22 -6.61 14.10 0.12
C ILE A 22 -7.98 14.73 -0.04
N ALA A 23 -8.11 15.75 -0.89
CA ALA A 23 -9.37 16.42 -1.18
C ALA A 23 -10.25 15.58 -2.13
N ALA A 24 -10.60 14.36 -1.71
CA ALA A 24 -11.42 13.41 -2.45
C ALA A 24 -12.21 12.53 -1.46
N SER A 25 -13.32 11.93 -1.90
CA SER A 25 -14.04 10.98 -1.07
C SER A 25 -13.27 9.65 -0.94
N PRO A 26 -13.51 8.85 0.12
CA PRO A 26 -12.89 7.55 0.29
C PRO A 26 -13.10 6.61 -0.91
N GLU A 27 -14.25 6.67 -1.58
CA GLU A 27 -14.54 5.87 -2.77
C GLU A 27 -13.66 6.24 -3.96
N VAL A 28 -13.36 7.53 -4.13
CA VAL A 28 -12.46 8.00 -5.19
C VAL A 28 -11.03 7.54 -4.91
N VAL A 29 -10.57 7.67 -3.66
CA VAL A 29 -9.25 7.16 -3.25
C VAL A 29 -9.18 5.65 -3.44
N TRP A 30 -10.21 4.92 -3.06
CA TRP A 30 -10.31 3.48 -3.27
C TRP A 30 -10.17 3.11 -4.75
N ARG A 31 -10.88 3.80 -5.66
CA ARG A 31 -10.74 3.58 -7.10
C ARG A 31 -9.33 3.91 -7.61
N ALA A 32 -8.70 4.98 -7.12
CA ALA A 32 -7.32 5.30 -7.48
C ALA A 32 -6.36 4.15 -7.14
N MET A 33 -6.65 3.43 -6.05
CA MET A 33 -5.86 2.29 -5.58
C MET A 33 -6.16 1.02 -6.36
N THR A 34 -7.43 0.74 -6.69
CA THR A 34 -7.82 -0.53 -7.29
C THR A 34 -7.85 -0.55 -8.82
N GLU A 35 -8.12 0.60 -9.44
CA GLU A 35 -8.31 0.75 -10.89
C GLU A 35 -7.12 1.47 -11.54
N HIS A 36 -6.47 2.40 -10.83
CA HIS A 36 -5.47 3.33 -11.38
C HIS A 36 -4.08 3.21 -10.74
N LEU A 37 -3.81 2.15 -9.99
CA LEU A 37 -2.56 2.00 -9.23
C LEU A 37 -1.28 2.29 -10.04
N PRO A 38 -1.11 1.75 -11.28
CA PRO A 38 0.14 1.92 -12.01
C PRO A 38 0.48 3.37 -12.34
N GLU A 39 -0.54 4.24 -12.39
CA GLU A 39 -0.41 5.63 -12.80
C GLU A 39 0.35 6.49 -11.78
N TRP A 40 0.34 6.10 -10.50
CA TRP A 40 0.89 6.92 -9.43
C TRP A 40 1.69 6.15 -8.36
N TRP A 41 1.65 4.81 -8.36
CA TRP A 41 2.36 3.99 -7.38
C TRP A 41 3.86 4.29 -7.31
N CYS A 42 4.48 4.54 -8.45
CA CYS A 42 5.88 4.96 -8.53
C CYS A 42 5.97 6.42 -8.93
N PRO A 43 6.88 7.20 -8.29
CA PRO A 43 7.15 8.55 -8.73
C PRO A 43 7.84 8.52 -10.11
N GLN A 44 7.42 9.42 -11.00
CA GLN A 44 8.15 9.63 -12.26
C GLN A 44 9.63 9.93 -11.98
N PRO A 45 10.58 9.43 -12.80
CA PRO A 45 10.38 8.76 -14.09
C PRO A 45 10.16 7.23 -14.01
N TRP A 46 9.97 6.66 -12.82
CA TRP A 46 9.70 5.23 -12.69
C TRP A 46 8.30 4.87 -13.21
N ARG A 47 8.16 3.66 -13.73
CA ARG A 47 6.89 3.11 -14.19
C ARG A 47 6.55 1.80 -13.50
N THR A 48 5.28 1.57 -13.26
CA THR A 48 4.77 0.33 -12.64
C THR A 48 4.11 -0.54 -13.70
N GLU A 49 4.42 -1.83 -13.69
CA GLU A 49 3.72 -2.86 -14.44
C GLU A 49 3.05 -3.82 -13.47
N VAL A 50 1.72 -3.90 -13.52
CA VAL A 50 0.95 -4.78 -12.65
C VAL A 50 0.71 -6.11 -13.35
N HIS A 51 1.18 -7.20 -12.74
CA HIS A 51 1.00 -8.55 -13.26
C HIS A 51 -0.31 -9.17 -12.75
N ALA A 52 -0.60 -9.01 -11.47
CA ALA A 52 -1.84 -9.48 -10.85
C ALA A 52 -2.08 -8.80 -9.51
N ILE A 53 -3.30 -8.30 -9.28
CA ILE A 53 -3.76 -7.85 -7.97
C ILE A 53 -5.19 -8.34 -7.75
N GLU A 54 -5.41 -9.06 -6.65
CA GLU A 54 -6.75 -9.49 -6.22
C GLU A 54 -7.13 -8.80 -4.92
N TRP A 55 -8.03 -7.82 -4.97
CA TRP A 55 -8.45 -6.99 -3.84
C TRP A 55 -9.38 -7.72 -2.85
N ARG A 56 -8.85 -8.77 -2.22
CA ARG A 56 -9.47 -9.57 -1.17
C ARG A 56 -8.40 -10.12 -0.24
N ALA A 57 -8.78 -10.49 0.99
CA ALA A 57 -7.88 -11.22 1.88
C ALA A 57 -7.42 -12.54 1.21
N GLY A 58 -6.11 -12.80 1.26
CA GLY A 58 -5.47 -13.93 0.60
C GLY A 58 -5.25 -13.75 -0.91
N GLY A 59 -5.61 -12.60 -1.48
CA GLY A 59 -5.41 -12.30 -2.90
C GLY A 59 -3.94 -12.04 -3.25
N VAL A 60 -3.55 -12.35 -4.48
CA VAL A 60 -2.19 -12.08 -4.99
C VAL A 60 -1.94 -10.58 -5.13
N PHE A 61 -0.70 -10.14 -4.91
CA PHE A 61 -0.21 -8.81 -5.23
C PHE A 61 1.16 -8.91 -5.90
N HIS A 62 1.22 -8.69 -7.21
CA HIS A 62 2.42 -8.89 -8.01
C HIS A 62 2.57 -7.78 -9.06
N MET A 63 3.72 -7.13 -9.03
CA MET A 63 4.08 -6.04 -9.92
C MET A 63 5.59 -5.93 -10.07
N THR A 64 6.00 -5.27 -11.14
CA THR A 64 7.39 -4.89 -11.40
C THR A 64 7.46 -3.38 -11.60
N MET A 65 8.45 -2.74 -11.01
CA MET A 65 8.77 -1.33 -11.22
C MET A 65 9.99 -1.23 -12.13
N HIS A 66 9.94 -0.33 -13.11
CA HIS A 66 11.05 -0.09 -14.04
C HIS A 66 11.60 1.32 -13.84
N GLY A 67 12.92 1.42 -13.66
CA GLY A 67 13.65 2.66 -13.50
C GLY A 67 14.01 3.33 -14.85
N PRO A 68 14.45 4.59 -14.81
CA PRO A 68 14.79 5.36 -16.01
C PRO A 68 16.03 4.83 -16.75
N ASP A 69 16.96 4.18 -16.04
CA ASP A 69 18.25 3.74 -16.58
C ASP A 69 18.25 2.22 -16.87
N GLY A 70 17.06 1.63 -17.00
CA GLY A 70 16.86 0.21 -17.30
C GLY A 70 16.82 -0.69 -16.06
N GLU A 71 16.74 -0.11 -14.86
CA GLU A 71 16.61 -0.89 -13.64
C GLU A 71 15.26 -1.58 -13.55
N THR A 72 15.25 -2.73 -12.87
CA THR A 72 14.02 -3.46 -12.55
C THR A 72 13.98 -3.72 -11.05
N ALA A 73 12.94 -3.25 -10.39
CA ALA A 73 12.65 -3.54 -8.99
C ALA A 73 11.34 -4.32 -8.91
N GLY A 74 11.44 -5.59 -8.53
CA GLY A 74 10.31 -6.48 -8.36
C GLY A 74 10.74 -7.68 -7.54
N GLY A 75 9.78 -8.29 -6.86
CA GLY A 75 9.98 -9.51 -6.08
C GLY A 75 8.98 -10.58 -6.48
N PRO A 76 9.06 -11.77 -5.88
CA PRO A 76 7.99 -12.75 -6.02
C PRO A 76 6.65 -12.16 -5.58
N ALA A 77 5.57 -12.69 -6.13
CA ALA A 77 4.22 -12.28 -5.78
C ALA A 77 3.98 -12.32 -4.25
N GLY A 78 3.45 -11.22 -3.72
CA GLY A 78 2.98 -11.12 -2.34
C GLY A 78 1.53 -11.55 -2.20
N VAL A 79 1.02 -11.46 -0.97
CA VAL A 79 -0.37 -11.78 -0.61
C VAL A 79 -0.97 -10.64 0.19
N LEU A 80 -2.11 -10.10 -0.24
CA LEU A 80 -2.91 -9.15 0.53
C LEU A 80 -3.47 -9.83 1.77
N LEU A 81 -3.11 -9.35 2.97
CA LEU A 81 -3.58 -9.97 4.22
C LEU A 81 -5.01 -9.54 4.57
N GLU A 82 -5.33 -8.28 4.29
CA GLU A 82 -6.60 -7.68 4.62
C GLU A 82 -6.95 -6.61 3.59
N VAL A 83 -8.23 -6.58 3.20
CA VAL A 83 -8.78 -5.58 2.29
C VAL A 83 -10.17 -5.18 2.79
N ARG A 84 -10.39 -3.89 3.03
CA ARG A 84 -11.69 -3.31 3.37
C ARG A 84 -12.11 -2.33 2.28
N PRO A 85 -13.04 -2.71 1.40
CA PRO A 85 -13.54 -1.81 0.35
C PRO A 85 -14.05 -0.49 0.95
N GLY A 86 -13.67 0.64 0.35
CA GLY A 86 -14.06 1.98 0.80
C GLY A 86 -13.38 2.48 2.09
N GLY A 87 -12.45 1.70 2.65
CA GLY A 87 -11.67 2.06 3.83
C GLY A 87 -10.17 1.93 3.56
N GLY A 88 -9.55 0.87 4.08
CA GLY A 88 -8.10 0.63 3.97
C GLY A 88 -7.77 -0.81 3.58
N TRP A 89 -6.50 -1.07 3.26
CA TRP A 89 -5.98 -2.40 2.97
C TRP A 89 -4.58 -2.53 3.57
N CYS A 90 -4.17 -3.78 3.79
CA CYS A 90 -2.91 -4.09 4.43
C CYS A 90 -2.10 -5.05 3.54
N LEU A 91 -1.03 -4.50 2.94
CA LEU A 91 -0.06 -5.26 2.17
C LEU A 91 1.12 -5.64 3.09
N PRO A 92 1.48 -6.93 3.21
CA PRO A 92 2.77 -7.28 3.78
C PRO A 92 3.85 -7.06 2.73
N MET A 93 4.64 -6.00 2.89
CA MET A 93 5.91 -5.88 2.18
C MET A 93 6.96 -6.66 2.96
N ARG A 94 7.06 -7.97 2.71
CA ARG A 94 7.94 -8.84 3.51
C ARG A 94 9.36 -8.86 2.94
N SER A 95 10.25 -8.07 3.54
CA SER A 95 11.68 -8.42 3.64
C SER A 95 11.90 -9.01 5.05
N GLY A 96 11.74 -10.33 5.22
CA GLY A 96 12.06 -11.00 6.50
C GLY A 96 10.88 -11.34 7.45
N ARG A 97 11.19 -12.13 8.49
CA ARG A 97 10.34 -13.24 8.93
C ARG A 97 9.10 -12.92 9.80
N ASP A 98 8.67 -11.69 10.07
CA ASP A 98 7.61 -11.50 11.08
C ASP A 98 6.31 -10.94 10.48
N GLY A 99 5.19 -11.60 10.81
CA GLY A 99 3.86 -11.33 10.24
C GLY A 99 3.30 -9.97 10.66
N CYS A 100 2.71 -9.27 9.70
CA CYS A 100 2.04 -7.98 9.90
C CYS A 100 0.86 -8.12 10.87
N ARG A 101 0.85 -7.30 11.93
CA ARG A 101 -0.28 -7.17 12.85
C ARG A 101 -0.90 -5.79 12.68
N ARG A 102 -2.12 -5.79 12.12
CA ARG A 102 -3.14 -4.73 12.02
C ARG A 102 -2.99 -3.73 10.86
N GLY A 103 -4.03 -3.67 10.03
CA GLY A 103 -4.23 -2.64 9.03
C GLY A 103 -4.78 -1.35 9.61
N LEU A 104 -4.30 -0.24 9.04
CA LEU A 104 -4.82 1.09 9.26
C LEU A 104 -6.25 1.16 8.68
N SER A 105 -7.19 1.57 9.51
CA SER A 105 -8.49 2.10 9.10
C SER A 105 -8.44 3.61 9.18
N TRP A 106 -8.95 4.29 8.16
CA TRP A 106 -9.25 5.73 8.20
C TRP A 106 -10.41 6.02 9.14
#